data_AF-A0A136KRA5-F1
#
_entry.id   AF-A0A136KRA5-F1
#
_cell.length_a   1.000
_cell.length_b   1.000
_cell.length_c   1.000
_cell.angle_alpha   90.00
_cell.angle_beta   90.00
_cell.angle_gamma   90.00
#
_symmetry.space_group_name_H-M   'P 1'
#
loop_
_entity.id
_entity.type
_entity.pdbx_description
1 polymer ?
#
loop_
_entity_poly.entity_id
_entity_poly.type
_entity_poly.pdbx_seq_one_letter_code
_entity_poly.pdbx_strand_id
1 'polypeptide(L)'
;MPAENNIEPKLKEALQLTNADWVVLSERVGGAWVIRSSCKLNKASHDELLNILALPSIDAWLSGAVTGGYSRSSAIPKHKKITPARFYAFPITGTSKILLIGADEQTTTAQKIWKLTASLLTDSSPHPSPPLLPDLQTGLAFNLPLALEKSSGRIYFHGPITRRMACHTARRLARYSSPIKCIQLHQRIHADR
;
A
#
# COMPACT_ATOMS: atom_id res chain seq x y z
N MET A 1 -15.33 11.53 25.79
CA MET A 1 -14.09 12.10 25.21
C MET A 1 -14.00 11.66 23.75
N PRO A 2 -14.49 12.42 22.75
CA PRO A 2 -14.51 11.94 21.37
C PRO A 2 -13.41 12.63 20.57
N ALA A 3 -12.21 12.04 20.56
CA ALA A 3 -11.18 12.34 19.55
C ALA A 3 -11.08 11.21 18.52
N GLU A 4 -12.14 10.41 18.39
CA GLU A 4 -12.26 9.37 17.37
C GLU A 4 -13.06 9.90 16.18
N ASN A 5 -12.39 9.91 15.02
CA ASN A 5 -12.98 9.54 13.74
C ASN A 5 -13.82 10.56 12.97
N ASN A 6 -13.21 11.71 12.63
CA ASN A 6 -13.64 12.52 11.49
C ASN A 6 -12.92 12.08 10.18
N ILE A 7 -12.84 10.76 9.96
CA ILE A 7 -12.14 10.17 8.79
C ILE A 7 -13.16 9.80 7.71
N GLU A 8 -14.31 9.25 8.09
CA GLU A 8 -15.36 8.85 7.16
C GLU A 8 -15.83 9.98 6.21
N PRO A 9 -16.08 11.23 6.65
CA PRO A 9 -16.46 12.29 5.72
C PRO A 9 -15.34 12.64 4.73
N LYS A 10 -14.07 12.64 5.17
CA LYS A 10 -12.91 12.85 4.28
C LYS A 10 -12.84 11.76 3.21
N LEU A 11 -13.09 10.51 3.59
CA LEU A 11 -13.15 9.38 2.65
C LEU A 11 -14.32 9.50 1.68
N LYS A 12 -15.49 9.93 2.15
CA LYS A 12 -16.67 10.16 1.30
C LYS A 12 -16.43 11.25 0.26
N GLU A 13 -15.82 12.37 0.65
CA GLU A 13 -15.46 13.46 -0.27
C GLU A 13 -14.46 12.99 -1.33
N ALA A 14 -13.38 12.32 -0.91
CA ALA A 14 -12.40 11.77 -1.84
C ALA A 14 -13.03 10.75 -2.80
N LEU A 15 -13.96 9.93 -2.33
CA LEU A 15 -14.70 8.96 -3.14
C LEU A 15 -15.55 9.63 -4.23
N GLN A 16 -16.20 10.76 -3.91
CA GLN A 16 -16.98 11.54 -4.88
C GLN A 16 -16.09 12.22 -5.93
N LEU A 17 -14.92 12.74 -5.51
CA LEU A 17 -13.99 13.40 -6.43
C LEU A 17 -13.28 12.44 -7.39
N THR A 18 -13.16 11.17 -7.00
CA THR A 18 -12.38 10.17 -7.75
C THR A 18 -13.23 9.17 -8.49
N ASN A 19 -14.55 9.17 -8.29
CA ASN A 19 -15.48 8.18 -8.86
C ASN A 19 -15.08 6.72 -8.60
N ALA A 20 -14.41 6.45 -7.48
CA ALA A 20 -14.14 5.07 -7.08
C ALA A 20 -15.41 4.39 -6.53
N ASP A 21 -15.47 3.07 -6.68
CA ASP A 21 -16.62 2.25 -6.25
C ASP A 21 -16.70 2.17 -4.74
N TRP A 22 -15.55 1.99 -4.09
CA TRP A 22 -15.44 1.96 -2.64
C TRP A 22 -14.04 2.30 -2.16
N VAL A 23 -13.96 2.69 -0.89
CA VAL A 23 -12.69 2.95 -0.19
C VAL A 23 -12.73 2.38 1.21
N VAL A 24 -11.59 1.86 1.66
CA VAL A 24 -11.39 1.29 2.99
C VAL A 24 -10.08 1.78 3.58
N LEU A 25 -10.12 2.19 4.84
CA LEU A 25 -8.93 2.37 5.65
C LEU A 25 -8.67 1.07 6.42
N SER A 26 -7.57 0.40 6.08
CA SER A 26 -7.13 -0.82 6.75
C SER A 26 -5.89 -0.54 7.59
N GLU A 27 -5.78 -1.20 8.73
CA GLU A 27 -4.64 -1.12 9.64
C GLU A 27 -4.10 -2.51 9.93
N ARG A 28 -2.78 -2.67 9.96
CA ARG A 28 -2.17 -3.91 10.39
C ARG A 28 -2.03 -3.95 11.91
N VAL A 29 -2.68 -4.92 12.55
CA VAL A 29 -2.67 -5.13 14.00
C VAL A 29 -2.45 -6.61 14.28
N GLY A 30 -1.44 -6.96 15.08
CA GLY A 30 -1.17 -8.36 15.44
C GLY A 30 -0.87 -9.26 14.24
N GLY A 31 -0.30 -8.71 13.16
CA GLY A 31 0.01 -9.44 11.93
C GLY A 31 -1.13 -9.55 10.93
N ALA A 32 -2.37 -9.21 11.31
CA ALA A 32 -3.54 -9.24 10.44
C ALA A 32 -3.99 -7.84 10.02
N TRP A 33 -4.66 -7.75 8.86
CA TRP A 33 -5.29 -6.52 8.40
C TRP A 33 -6.70 -6.40 8.98
N VAL A 34 -6.98 -5.25 9.60
CA VAL A 34 -8.28 -4.91 10.18
C VAL A 34 -8.83 -3.68 9.48
N ILE A 35 -10.10 -3.72 9.11
CA ILE A 35 -10.80 -2.58 8.52
C ILE A 35 -11.23 -1.62 9.64
N ARG A 36 -10.76 -0.37 9.57
CA ARG A 36 -11.11 0.70 10.54
C ARG A 36 -12.28 1.56 10.07
N SER A 37 -12.35 1.81 8.77
CA SER A 37 -13.43 2.57 8.16
C SER A 37 -13.63 2.11 6.73
N SER A 38 -14.87 2.11 6.27
CA SER A 38 -15.26 1.70 4.92
C SER A 38 -16.36 2.60 4.38
N CYS A 39 -16.30 2.95 3.10
CA CYS A 39 -17.32 3.73 2.41
C CYS A 39 -17.78 2.97 1.15
N LYS A 40 -19.10 2.96 0.91
CA LYS A 40 -19.78 2.27 -0.21
C LYS A 40 -19.55 0.75 -0.28
N LEU A 41 -19.15 0.10 0.82
CA LEU A 41 -19.18 -1.36 0.94
C LEU A 41 -20.44 -1.82 1.68
N ASN A 42 -21.13 -2.81 1.11
CA ASN A 42 -22.17 -3.54 1.84
C ASN A 42 -21.54 -4.55 2.80
N LYS A 43 -22.33 -5.08 3.75
CA LYS A 43 -21.83 -6.02 4.77
C LYS A 43 -21.22 -7.31 4.17
N ALA A 44 -21.84 -7.87 3.13
CA ALA A 44 -21.35 -9.09 2.50
C ALA A 44 -20.00 -8.88 1.77
N SER A 45 -19.84 -7.74 1.10
CA SER A 45 -18.59 -7.34 0.44
C SER A 45 -17.52 -6.97 1.46
N HIS A 46 -17.90 -6.40 2.62
CA HIS A 46 -16.97 -6.16 3.71
C HIS A 46 -16.38 -7.47 4.26
N ASP A 47 -17.24 -8.46 4.54
CA ASP A 47 -16.79 -9.77 5.03
C ASP A 47 -15.95 -10.52 3.97
N GLU A 48 -16.33 -10.43 2.70
CA GLU A 48 -15.51 -10.97 1.61
C GLU A 48 -14.16 -10.26 1.51
N LEU A 49 -14.11 -8.94 1.73
CA LEU A 49 -12.87 -8.17 1.66
C LEU A 49 -11.92 -8.59 2.78
N LEU A 50 -12.44 -8.82 3.99
CA LEU A 50 -11.64 -9.38 5.09
C LEU A 50 -11.03 -10.74 4.73
N ASN A 51 -11.79 -11.61 4.07
CA ASN A 51 -11.27 -12.90 3.60
C ASN A 51 -10.17 -12.72 2.53
N ILE A 52 -10.32 -11.75 1.62
CA ILE A 52 -9.30 -11.42 0.62
C ILE A 52 -8.04 -10.87 1.29
N LEU A 53 -8.18 -9.99 2.29
CA LEU A 53 -7.06 -9.43 3.05
C LEU A 53 -6.28 -10.49 3.83
N ALA A 54 -6.94 -11.59 4.22
CA ALA A 54 -6.31 -12.74 4.87
C ALA A 54 -5.52 -13.65 3.90
N LEU A 55 -5.66 -13.48 2.58
CA LEU A 55 -4.89 -14.27 1.61
C LEU A 55 -3.40 -13.90 1.71
N PRO A 56 -2.48 -14.87 1.82
CA PRO A 56 -1.05 -14.59 1.99
C PRO A 56 -0.44 -13.73 0.86
N SER A 57 -0.94 -13.88 -0.37
CA SER A 57 -0.52 -13.06 -1.51
C SER A 57 -0.91 -11.59 -1.38
N ILE A 58 -2.08 -11.31 -0.81
CA ILE A 58 -2.58 -9.95 -0.57
C ILE A 58 -1.90 -9.36 0.65
N ASP A 59 -1.74 -10.14 1.73
CA ASP A 59 -0.99 -9.70 2.91
C ASP A 59 0.43 -9.27 2.54
N ALA A 60 1.17 -10.11 1.80
CA ALA A 60 2.53 -9.78 1.35
C ALA A 60 2.55 -8.55 0.43
N TRP A 61 1.56 -8.41 -0.45
CA TRP A 61 1.44 -7.26 -1.35
C TRP A 61 1.18 -5.94 -0.59
N LEU A 62 0.26 -5.93 0.38
CA LEU A 62 -0.04 -4.77 1.22
C LEU A 62 1.12 -4.44 2.15
N SER A 63 1.76 -5.47 2.71
CA SER A 63 2.99 -5.32 3.51
C SER A 63 4.07 -4.62 2.71
N GLY A 64 4.30 -5.07 1.48
CA GLY A 64 5.26 -4.44 0.57
C GLY A 64 4.88 -3.00 0.17
N ALA A 65 3.58 -2.67 0.13
CA ALA A 65 3.12 -1.30 -0.08
C ALA A 65 3.46 -0.40 1.12
N VAL A 66 3.20 -0.86 2.34
CA VAL A 66 3.52 -0.12 3.58
C VAL A 66 5.04 0.02 3.76
N THR A 67 5.80 -1.06 3.70
CA THR A 67 7.26 -1.03 3.84
C THR A 67 7.93 -0.23 2.73
N GLY A 68 7.39 -0.29 1.51
CA GLY A 68 7.90 0.49 0.40
C GLY A 68 7.52 1.97 0.45
N GLY A 69 6.44 2.35 1.15
CA GLY A 69 5.94 3.73 1.18
C GLY A 69 5.40 4.24 -0.17
N TYR A 70 5.19 3.36 -1.15
CA TYR A 70 4.70 3.74 -2.48
C TYR A 70 3.34 3.12 -2.78
N SER A 71 2.53 3.85 -3.54
CA SER A 71 1.25 3.37 -4.03
C SER A 71 1.42 2.17 -4.96
N ARG A 72 0.60 1.13 -4.78
CA ARG A 72 0.61 -0.08 -5.62
C ARG A 72 -0.77 -0.34 -6.20
N SER A 73 -0.83 -1.00 -7.35
CA SER A 73 -2.08 -1.53 -7.90
C SER A 73 -1.94 -3.01 -8.19
N SER A 74 -3.03 -3.75 -8.04
CA SER A 74 -3.11 -5.16 -8.42
C SER A 74 -4.49 -5.48 -8.97
N ALA A 75 -4.54 -6.36 -9.96
CA ALA A 75 -5.78 -7.04 -10.32
C ALA A 75 -6.16 -8.00 -9.18
N ILE A 76 -7.46 -8.17 -8.98
CA ILE A 76 -7.97 -9.06 -7.93
C ILE A 76 -8.28 -10.41 -8.57
N PRO A 77 -8.05 -11.54 -7.86
CA PRO A 77 -8.69 -12.80 -8.20
C PRO A 77 -10.21 -12.58 -8.30
N LYS A 78 -10.87 -13.02 -9.38
CA LYS A 78 -12.30 -12.75 -9.58
C LYS A 78 -13.12 -13.31 -8.42
N HIS A 79 -13.61 -12.44 -7.56
CA HIS A 79 -14.49 -12.76 -6.42
C HIS A 79 -15.89 -12.20 -6.70
N LYS A 80 -16.93 -13.01 -6.47
CA LYS A 80 -18.27 -12.75 -7.02
C LYS A 80 -18.98 -11.54 -6.39
N LYS A 81 -18.57 -11.07 -5.20
CA LYS A 81 -19.30 -10.01 -4.47
C LYS A 81 -18.48 -8.73 -4.24
N ILE A 82 -17.26 -8.65 -4.78
CA ILE A 82 -16.46 -7.42 -4.79
C ILE A 82 -16.16 -7.06 -6.25
N THR A 83 -16.99 -6.17 -6.77
CA THR A 83 -16.72 -5.34 -7.95
C THR A 83 -16.17 -4.03 -7.38
N PRO A 84 -15.01 -3.53 -7.85
CA PRO A 84 -14.45 -3.59 -9.20
C PRO A 84 -13.23 -4.50 -9.38
N ALA A 85 -12.67 -4.57 -10.59
CA ALA A 85 -11.64 -5.54 -10.99
C ALA A 85 -10.21 -5.26 -10.45
N ARG A 86 -9.93 -4.05 -9.95
CA ARG A 86 -8.59 -3.64 -9.50
C ARG A 86 -8.61 -3.00 -8.12
N PHE A 87 -7.59 -3.32 -7.33
CA PHE A 87 -7.29 -2.65 -6.07
C PHE A 87 -6.12 -1.70 -6.23
N TYR A 88 -6.26 -0.55 -5.59
CA TYR A 88 -5.20 0.44 -5.44
C TYR A 88 -4.94 0.63 -3.95
N ALA A 89 -3.67 0.50 -3.57
CA ALA A 89 -3.22 0.59 -2.19
C ALA A 89 -2.33 1.81 -2.03
N PHE A 90 -2.70 2.74 -1.15
CA PHE A 90 -1.97 3.97 -0.84
C PHE A 90 -1.57 3.96 0.64
N PRO A 91 -0.28 3.70 0.94
CA PRO A 91 0.19 3.63 2.32
C PRO A 91 0.14 5.01 2.99
N ILE A 92 -0.16 5.02 4.30
CA ILE A 92 -0.08 6.23 5.12
C ILE A 92 1.29 6.24 5.79
N THR A 93 2.13 7.20 5.40
CA THR A 93 3.53 7.31 5.83
C THR A 93 3.66 7.30 7.35
N GLY A 94 4.64 6.56 7.87
CA GLY A 94 4.91 6.50 9.32
C GLY A 94 3.89 5.69 10.13
N THR A 95 2.93 5.02 9.48
CA THR A 95 1.93 4.19 10.17
C THR A 95 1.84 2.79 9.55
N SER A 96 1.15 1.87 10.23
CA SER A 96 0.78 0.56 9.69
C SER A 96 -0.60 0.59 9.00
N LYS A 97 -1.01 1.76 8.52
CA LYS A 97 -2.31 1.98 7.89
C LYS A 97 -2.17 2.15 6.37
N ILE A 98 -3.19 1.71 5.65
CA ILE A 98 -3.26 1.78 4.20
C ILE A 98 -4.67 2.13 3.76
N LEU A 99 -4.77 3.04 2.78
CA LEU A 99 -6.00 3.26 2.03
C LEU A 99 -6.08 2.26 0.90
N LEU A 100 -7.12 1.44 0.91
CA LEU A 100 -7.45 0.49 -0.13
C LEU A 100 -8.66 0.99 -0.91
N ILE A 101 -8.52 1.12 -2.22
CA ILE A 101 -9.55 1.64 -3.10
C ILE A 101 -9.90 0.56 -4.12
N GLY A 102 -11.19 0.29 -4.28
CA GLY A 102 -11.72 -0.42 -5.43
C GLY A 102 -12.11 0.59 -6.51
N ALA A 103 -11.47 0.49 -7.67
CA ALA A 103 -11.96 1.12 -8.90
C ALA A 103 -11.59 0.24 -10.12
N ASP A 104 -12.40 0.21 -11.17
CA ASP A 104 -12.03 -0.50 -12.41
C ASP A 104 -10.82 0.17 -13.08
N GLU A 105 -10.85 1.50 -13.15
CA GLU A 105 -9.77 2.34 -13.65
C GLU A 105 -9.61 3.59 -12.77
N GLN A 106 -8.37 4.05 -12.62
CA GLN A 106 -8.06 5.26 -11.86
C GLN A 106 -7.24 6.24 -12.70
N THR A 107 -7.83 7.42 -12.94
CA THR A 107 -7.14 8.52 -13.62
C THR A 107 -5.95 9.01 -12.80
N THR A 108 -4.97 9.63 -13.46
CA THR A 108 -3.80 10.22 -12.78
C THR A 108 -4.21 11.25 -11.72
N THR A 109 -5.27 12.02 -11.98
CA THR A 109 -5.82 12.98 -11.03
C THR A 109 -6.39 12.29 -9.80
N ALA A 110 -7.15 11.21 -9.99
CA ALA A 110 -7.71 10.44 -8.89
C ALA A 110 -6.62 9.82 -8.00
N GLN A 111 -5.56 9.27 -8.60
CA GLN A 111 -4.41 8.76 -7.84
C GLN A 111 -3.69 9.86 -7.04
N LYS A 112 -3.59 11.07 -7.57
CA LYS A 112 -3.03 12.23 -6.83
C LYS A 112 -3.90 12.59 -5.65
N ILE A 113 -5.22 12.63 -5.82
CA ILE A 113 -6.18 12.87 -4.74
C ILE A 113 -5.99 11.84 -3.63
N TRP A 114 -5.92 10.54 -3.96
CA TRP A 114 -5.72 9.50 -2.95
C TRP A 114 -4.38 9.60 -2.21
N LYS A 115 -3.30 10.00 -2.90
CA LYS A 115 -2.02 10.29 -2.25
C LYS A 115 -2.13 11.46 -1.28
N LEU A 116 -2.79 12.55 -1.69
CA LEU A 116 -3.04 13.70 -0.81
C LEU A 116 -3.91 13.31 0.40
N THR A 117 -4.95 12.53 0.19
CA THR A 117 -5.79 12.00 1.28
C THR A 117 -4.98 11.16 2.25
N ALA A 118 -4.10 10.27 1.77
CA ALA A 118 -3.21 9.48 2.63
C ALA A 118 -2.26 10.37 3.46
N SER A 119 -1.70 11.43 2.86
CA SER A 119 -0.87 12.41 3.57
C SER A 119 -1.66 13.11 4.68
N LEU A 120 -2.87 13.60 4.39
CA LEU A 120 -3.72 14.28 5.37
C LEU A 120 -4.15 13.40 6.56
N LEU A 121 -4.19 12.08 6.36
CA LEU A 121 -4.47 11.12 7.43
C LEU A 121 -3.26 10.85 8.32
N THR A 122 -2.04 11.14 7.83
CA THR A 122 -0.81 11.04 8.63
C THR A 122 -0.86 12.04 9.79
N ASP A 123 -1.22 13.29 9.50
CA ASP A 123 -1.28 14.38 10.49
C ASP A 123 -2.41 14.21 11.52
N SER A 124 -3.37 13.34 11.25
CA SER A 124 -4.49 13.03 12.14
C SER A 124 -4.20 11.85 13.08
N SER A 125 -3.07 11.15 12.90
CA SER A 125 -2.69 10.08 13.81
C SER A 125 -2.08 10.72 15.06
N PRO A 126 -2.60 10.42 16.27
CA PRO A 126 -1.96 10.89 17.49
C PRO A 126 -0.55 10.30 17.51
N HIS A 127 0.45 11.14 17.27
CA HIS A 127 1.83 10.80 17.53
C HIS A 127 1.90 10.39 19.00
N PRO A 128 2.47 9.24 19.38
CA PRO A 128 2.86 9.07 20.77
C PRO A 128 3.86 10.18 21.04
N SER A 129 3.44 11.19 21.82
CA SER A 129 4.37 12.10 22.45
C SER A 129 5.43 11.22 23.13
N PRO A 130 6.73 11.49 22.96
CA PRO A 130 7.74 10.78 23.73
C PRO A 130 7.36 10.93 25.21
N PRO A 131 7.51 9.87 26.04
CA PRO A 131 7.22 9.98 27.46
C PRO A 131 8.12 11.10 28.01
N LEU A 132 7.49 12.21 28.39
CA LEU A 132 8.12 13.24 29.19
C LEU A 132 8.47 12.54 30.51
N LEU A 133 9.77 12.29 30.66
CA LEU A 133 10.36 11.71 31.86
C LEU A 133 9.87 12.49 33.09
N PRO A 134 9.45 11.82 34.17
CA PRO A 134 9.13 12.49 35.40
C PRO A 134 10.42 12.89 36.13
N ASP A 135 10.40 14.14 36.59
CA ASP A 135 11.15 14.72 37.69
C ASP A 135 12.63 15.07 37.47
N LEU A 136 12.93 16.37 37.58
CA LEU A 136 13.80 16.93 38.63
C LEU A 136 13.83 18.47 38.51
N GLN A 137 13.18 19.10 39.49
CA GLN A 137 13.64 20.32 40.17
C GLN A 137 13.68 21.66 39.41
N THR A 138 12.72 22.51 39.81
CA THR A 138 12.97 23.82 40.42
C THR A 138 14.01 24.74 39.78
N GLY A 139 13.50 25.75 39.08
CA GLY A 139 14.07 27.09 39.09
C GLY A 139 15.29 27.29 38.23
N LEU A 140 15.09 27.58 36.94
CA LEU A 140 16.00 28.47 36.22
C LEU A 140 15.17 29.34 35.26
N ALA A 141 15.30 30.64 35.50
CA ALA A 141 14.64 31.71 34.80
C ALA A 141 14.91 31.66 33.29
N PHE A 142 13.93 32.13 32.52
CA PHE A 142 14.10 32.58 31.16
C PHE A 142 15.44 33.33 30.99
N ASN A 143 16.34 32.76 30.18
CA ASN A 143 17.42 33.48 29.53
C ASN A 143 17.67 32.84 28.17
N LEU A 144 16.99 33.37 27.16
CA LEU A 144 17.52 33.39 25.80
C LEU A 144 18.54 34.53 25.74
N PRO A 145 19.80 34.22 25.44
CA PRO A 145 20.41 34.94 24.33
C PRO A 145 21.25 34.05 23.41
N LEU A 146 21.13 34.31 22.11
CA LEU A 146 22.23 34.26 21.14
C LEU A 146 23.11 32.99 21.13
N ALA A 147 22.61 31.94 20.48
CA ALA A 147 23.48 30.95 19.81
C ALA A 147 22.90 30.62 18.42
N LEU A 148 22.58 31.67 17.68
CA LEU A 148 22.27 31.62 16.25
C LEU A 148 23.53 32.07 15.52
N GLU A 149 24.60 31.27 15.56
CA GLU A 149 25.82 31.49 14.78
C GLU A 149 26.64 30.20 14.77
N LYS A 150 27.14 29.84 13.58
CA LYS A 150 28.08 28.75 13.26
C LYS A 150 27.52 27.32 13.20
N SER A 151 27.05 26.94 12.02
CA SER A 151 27.95 26.31 11.04
C SER A 151 27.18 25.89 9.78
N SER A 152 27.35 26.68 8.71
CA SER A 152 27.04 26.26 7.35
C SER A 152 28.02 25.16 6.94
N GLY A 153 27.74 23.92 7.35
CA GLY A 153 28.45 22.71 6.93
C GLY A 153 27.91 22.22 5.59
N ARG A 154 28.37 22.87 4.52
CA ARG A 154 28.17 22.48 3.13
C ARG A 154 28.91 21.15 2.87
N ILE A 155 28.24 20.01 3.07
CA ILE A 155 28.79 18.71 2.68
C ILE A 155 28.46 18.48 1.20
N TYR A 156 29.43 18.81 0.35
CA TYR A 156 29.54 18.25 -1.00
C TYR A 156 29.86 16.76 -0.87
N PHE A 157 28.93 15.88 -1.23
CA PHE A 157 29.30 14.51 -1.61
C PHE A 157 29.66 14.52 -3.09
N HIS A 158 30.97 14.58 -3.32
CA HIS A 158 31.63 14.31 -4.60
C HIS A 158 32.17 12.88 -4.52
N GLY A 159 31.70 11.96 -5.36
CA GLY A 159 32.23 10.59 -5.47
C GLY A 159 31.44 9.74 -6.47
N PRO A 160 32.09 8.84 -7.23
CA PRO A 160 32.07 8.94 -8.69
C PRO A 160 30.99 8.11 -9.39
N ILE A 161 30.58 8.63 -10.55
CA ILE A 161 29.90 7.93 -11.62
C ILE A 161 30.88 6.91 -12.23
N THR A 162 30.59 5.62 -12.07
CA THR A 162 31.08 4.59 -13.00
C THR A 162 29.91 3.93 -13.71
N ARG A 163 29.69 4.38 -14.94
CA ARG A 163 28.99 3.65 -16.01
C ARG A 163 29.85 2.46 -16.44
N ARG A 164 29.29 1.24 -16.42
CA ARG A 164 29.43 0.15 -17.43
C ARG A 164 28.61 -1.05 -16.94
N MET A 165 27.45 -1.29 -17.55
CA MET A 165 27.22 -2.30 -18.60
C MET A 165 27.28 -3.74 -18.11
N ALA A 166 26.11 -4.40 -18.08
CA ALA A 166 25.92 -5.70 -18.72
C ALA A 166 24.40 -5.99 -18.87
N CYS A 167 23.93 -5.97 -20.12
CA CYS A 167 22.78 -6.76 -20.56
C CYS A 167 23.16 -8.26 -20.55
N HIS A 168 22.15 -9.14 -20.69
CA HIS A 168 22.17 -10.61 -20.63
C HIS A 168 22.17 -11.19 -19.21
N THR A 169 21.11 -11.87 -18.74
CA THR A 169 20.68 -13.19 -19.21
C THR A 169 19.26 -13.45 -18.66
N ALA A 170 18.22 -13.40 -19.49
CA ALA A 170 17.55 -14.56 -20.09
C ALA A 170 17.09 -15.67 -19.10
N ARG A 171 15.75 -15.84 -19.06
CA ARG A 171 15.02 -17.11 -18.94
C ARG A 171 15.44 -18.11 -17.85
N ARG A 172 14.61 -18.21 -16.82
CA ARG A 172 14.27 -19.50 -16.18
C ARG A 172 12.76 -19.54 -15.93
N LEU A 173 12.01 -20.08 -16.89
CA LEU A 173 11.41 -21.43 -16.86
C LEU A 173 10.28 -21.50 -15.81
N ALA A 174 9.02 -21.30 -16.19
CA ALA A 174 8.23 -22.30 -16.93
C ALA A 174 8.47 -23.72 -16.38
N ARG A 175 7.82 -24.03 -15.26
CA ARG A 175 7.58 -25.39 -14.79
C ARG A 175 6.20 -25.44 -14.15
N TYR A 176 5.19 -25.67 -14.99
CA TYR A 176 3.99 -26.44 -14.67
C TYR A 176 3.28 -26.73 -16.01
N SER A 177 3.82 -27.69 -16.76
CA SER A 177 3.08 -28.41 -17.78
C SER A 177 3.56 -29.87 -17.77
N SER A 178 2.67 -30.69 -17.22
CA SER A 178 2.38 -32.09 -17.55
C SER A 178 3.51 -33.14 -17.66
N PRO A 179 3.44 -34.22 -16.86
CA PRO A 179 4.03 -35.50 -17.21
C PRO A 179 3.01 -36.40 -17.94
N ILE A 180 3.49 -37.04 -19.01
CA ILE A 180 3.05 -38.37 -19.50
C ILE A 180 1.69 -38.42 -20.22
N LYS A 181 1.75 -38.35 -21.56
CA LYS A 181 1.06 -39.24 -22.52
C LYS A 181 1.42 -38.80 -23.95
N CYS A 182 2.60 -39.25 -24.41
CA CYS A 182 3.00 -39.15 -25.82
C CYS A 182 3.52 -40.53 -26.25
N ILE A 183 2.60 -41.49 -26.35
CA ILE A 183 2.76 -42.73 -27.10
C ILE A 183 1.39 -43.01 -27.74
N GLN A 184 1.40 -43.34 -29.03
CA GLN A 184 0.26 -43.62 -29.93
C GLN A 184 -0.50 -42.42 -30.50
N LEU A 185 -0.05 -41.93 -31.67
CA LEU A 185 -0.81 -42.08 -32.93
C LEU A 185 0.05 -41.58 -34.11
N HIS A 186 1.08 -42.36 -34.48
CA HIS A 186 1.77 -42.22 -35.77
C HIS A 186 1.51 -43.50 -36.57
N GLN A 187 0.27 -43.64 -37.04
CA GLN A 187 -0.11 -44.62 -38.06
C GLN A 187 -1.05 -43.92 -39.05
N ARG A 188 -0.44 -43.20 -39.98
CA ARG A 188 -1.01 -42.84 -41.28
C ARG A 188 0.18 -42.56 -42.18
N ILE A 189 0.37 -43.44 -43.16
CA ILE A 189 1.27 -43.44 -44.33
C ILE A 189 1.85 -44.86 -44.43
N HIS A 190 1.05 -45.78 -44.97
CA HIS A 190 1.43 -46.96 -45.75
C HIS A 190 0.17 -47.81 -45.97
N ALA A 191 -0.64 -47.42 -46.95
CA ALA A 191 -1.66 -48.26 -47.58
C ALA A 191 -2.12 -47.54 -48.86
N ASP A 192 -1.21 -47.39 -49.81
CA ASP A 192 -1.57 -47.10 -51.20
C ASP A 192 -0.47 -47.72 -52.10
N ARG A 193 -0.56 -49.05 -52.24
CA ARG A 193 -0.11 -49.89 -53.36
C ARG A 193 -0.39 -51.35 -53.06
#